data_AF-A0A7C0X2W2-F1
#
_entry.id   AF-A0A7C0X2W2-F1
#
_cell.length_a   1.000
_cell.length_b   1.000
_cell.length_c   1.000
_cell.angle_alpha   90.00
_cell.angle_beta   90.00
_cell.angle_gamma   90.00
#
_symmetry.space_group_name_H-M   'P 1'
#
loop_
_entity.id
_entity.type
_entity.pdbx_description
1 polymer ?
#
loop_
_entity_poly.entity_id
_entity_poly.type
_entity_poly.pdbx_seq_one_letter_code
_entity_poly.pdbx_strand_id
1 'polypeptide(L)'
;EGSVETKLVKNLKWAARKNNTDNIILHSFAHLSESKADPDFTKAMISRAEKRLIDAGYTAMQTPFGYFLDLDIKAPGKSLARIFKSF
;
A
#
# COMPACT_ATOMS: atom_id res chain seq x y z
N GLU A 1 12.02 -0.13 14.27
CA GLU A 1 10.85 -0.55 13.47
C GLU A 1 10.07 0.60 12.79
N GLY A 2 10.14 1.87 13.22
CA GLY A 2 9.35 2.97 12.64
C GLY A 2 9.79 3.57 11.28
N SER A 3 10.93 3.15 10.72
CA SER A 3 11.48 3.74 9.49
C SER A 3 10.74 3.28 8.23
N VAL A 4 10.55 1.96 8.06
CA VAL A 4 9.94 1.36 6.85
C VAL A 4 8.47 1.75 6.73
N GLU A 5 7.69 1.61 7.81
CA GLU A 5 6.28 2.00 7.82
C GLU A 5 6.09 3.50 7.53
N THR A 6 6.95 4.37 8.08
CA THR A 6 6.87 5.80 7.81
C THR A 6 7.21 6.12 6.36
N LYS A 7 8.21 5.45 5.77
CA LYS A 7 8.51 5.56 4.34
C LYS A 7 7.34 5.07 3.48
N LEU A 8 6.71 3.95 3.84
CA LEU A 8 5.52 3.41 3.17
C LEU A 8 4.39 4.44 3.17
N VAL A 9 3.96 4.91 4.35
CA VAL A 9 2.86 5.88 4.49
C VAL A 9 3.17 7.18 3.74
N LYS A 10 4.40 7.68 3.81
CA LYS A 10 4.79 8.89 3.05
C LYS A 10 4.69 8.68 1.54
N ASN A 11 5.17 7.55 1.03
CA ASN A 11 5.08 7.22 -0.39
C ASN A 11 3.63 7.07 -0.86
N LEU A 12 2.78 6.40 -0.07
CA LEU A 12 1.35 6.24 -0.38
C LEU A 12 0.65 7.60 -0.44
N LYS A 13 0.85 8.46 0.57
CA LYS A 13 0.29 9.83 0.59
C LYS A 13 0.83 10.70 -0.54
N TRP A 14 2.07 10.50 -0.99
CA TRP A 14 2.63 11.20 -2.14
C TRP A 14 1.99 10.72 -3.45
N ALA A 15 1.87 9.41 -3.65
CA ALA A 15 1.28 8.82 -4.86
C ALA A 15 -0.21 9.18 -4.98
N ALA A 16 -0.94 9.16 -3.87
CA ALA A 16 -2.35 9.55 -3.81
C ALA A 16 -2.55 11.01 -4.24
N ARG A 17 -1.73 11.94 -3.71
CA ARG A 17 -1.75 13.36 -4.13
C ARG A 17 -1.41 13.55 -5.60
N LYS A 18 -0.40 12.82 -6.11
CA LYS A 18 -0.02 12.89 -7.53
C LYS A 18 -1.10 12.38 -8.48
N ASN A 19 -1.97 11.50 -7.99
CA ASN A 19 -3.09 10.95 -8.75
C ASN A 19 -4.45 11.57 -8.38
N ASN A 20 -4.46 12.63 -7.55
CA ASN A 20 -5.66 13.34 -7.10
C ASN A 20 -6.76 12.38 -6.56
N THR A 21 -6.37 11.49 -5.67
CA THR A 21 -7.28 10.52 -5.02
C THR A 21 -7.07 10.51 -3.51
N ASP A 22 -8.16 10.34 -2.77
CA ASP A 22 -8.16 10.12 -1.32
C ASP A 22 -8.39 8.64 -0.96
N ASN A 23 -8.73 7.81 -1.97
CA ASN A 23 -8.97 6.38 -1.81
C ASN A 23 -7.67 5.59 -1.99
N ILE A 24 -7.33 4.76 -1.02
CA ILE A 24 -6.12 3.92 -1.03
C ILE A 24 -6.51 2.49 -0.64
N ILE A 25 -6.26 1.53 -1.54
CA ILE A 25 -6.40 0.11 -1.24
C ILE A 25 -5.01 -0.48 -1.01
N LEU A 26 -4.82 -1.09 0.16
CA LEU A 26 -3.62 -1.84 0.51
C LEU A 26 -3.85 -3.31 0.16
N HIS A 27 -3.23 -3.77 -0.92
CA HIS A 27 -3.26 -5.15 -1.35
C HIS A 27 -1.93 -5.84 -1.01
N SER A 28 -1.97 -6.91 -0.23
CA SER A 28 -0.77 -7.69 0.11
C SER A 28 -0.32 -8.52 -1.10
N PHE A 29 0.89 -8.27 -1.60
CA PHE A 29 1.43 -8.97 -2.76
C PHE A 29 2.83 -9.51 -2.49
N ALA A 30 2.92 -10.79 -2.14
CA ALA A 30 4.15 -11.43 -1.66
C ALA A 30 5.19 -11.74 -2.76
N HIS A 31 4.81 -11.68 -4.04
CA HIS A 31 5.69 -12.06 -5.16
C HIS A 31 6.64 -10.95 -5.63
N LEU A 32 6.59 -9.76 -5.02
CA LEU A 32 7.41 -8.61 -5.44
C LEU A 32 8.82 -8.58 -4.82
N SER A 33 9.15 -9.51 -3.92
CA SER A 33 10.45 -9.56 -3.24
C SER A 33 10.99 -10.98 -3.18
N GLU A 34 12.29 -11.15 -3.38
CA GLU A 34 13.01 -12.42 -3.19
C GLU A 34 13.06 -12.83 -1.71
N SER A 35 13.00 -11.86 -0.79
CA SER A 35 12.94 -12.08 0.65
C SER A 35 11.52 -11.88 1.19
N LYS A 36 11.08 -12.82 2.03
CA LYS A 36 9.78 -12.77 2.69
C LYS A 36 9.98 -12.33 4.15
N ALA A 37 9.32 -11.23 4.52
CA ALA A 37 9.18 -10.88 5.92
C ALA A 37 8.18 -11.84 6.59
N ASP A 38 8.26 -11.93 7.92
CA ASP A 38 7.30 -12.69 8.70
C ASP A 38 5.85 -12.24 8.38
N PRO A 39 4.90 -13.18 8.15
CA PRO A 39 3.52 -12.83 7.81
C PRO A 39 2.81 -11.99 8.86
N ASP A 40 3.01 -12.28 10.15
CA ASP A 40 2.38 -11.55 11.24
C ASP A 40 2.95 -10.14 11.36
N PHE A 41 4.26 -10.00 11.22
CA PHE A 41 4.91 -8.70 11.12
C PHE A 41 4.33 -7.87 9.96
N THR A 42 4.21 -8.48 8.78
CA THR A 42 3.71 -7.81 7.57
C THR A 42 2.25 -7.37 7.75
N LYS A 43 1.40 -8.26 8.25
CA LYS A 43 0.00 -7.95 8.54
C LYS A 43 -0.12 -6.80 9.54
N ALA A 44 0.65 -6.83 10.63
CA ALA A 44 0.65 -5.76 11.62
C ALA A 44 1.13 -4.42 11.03
N MET A 45 2.15 -4.45 10.16
CA MET A 45 2.66 -3.25 9.48
C MET A 45 1.61 -2.64 8.54
N ILE A 46 0.92 -3.45 7.73
CA ILE A 46 -0.13 -2.96 6.83
C ILE A 46 -1.31 -2.37 7.62
N SER A 47 -1.74 -3.02 8.71
CA SER A 47 -2.80 -2.47 9.59
C SER A 47 -2.42 -1.14 10.24
N ARG A 48 -1.17 -0.97 10.67
CA ARG A 48 -0.70 0.33 11.18
C ARG A 48 -0.65 1.38 10.07
N ALA A 49 -0.24 1.01 8.85
CA ALA A 49 -0.24 1.90 7.71
C ALA A 49 -1.66 2.37 7.34
N GLU A 50 -2.63 1.46 7.28
CA GLU A 50 -4.05 1.77 7.08
C GLU A 50 -4.54 2.80 8.10
N LYS A 51 -4.34 2.52 9.40
CA LYS A 51 -4.74 3.44 10.46
C LYS A 51 -4.12 4.83 10.29
N ARG A 52 -2.83 4.94 9.97
CA ARG A 52 -2.14 6.23 9.77
C ARG A 52 -2.57 6.98 8.51
N LEU A 53 -3.19 6.30 7.55
CA LEU A 53 -3.81 6.92 6.37
C LEU A 53 -5.18 7.47 6.75
N ILE A 54 -6.00 6.68 7.46
CA ILE A 54 -7.32 7.11 7.97
C ILE A 54 -7.18 8.31 8.89
N ASP A 55 -6.26 8.24 9.87
CA ASP A 55 -5.98 9.35 10.80
C ASP A 55 -5.50 10.63 10.08
N ALA A 56 -5.07 10.51 8.82
CA ALA A 56 -4.65 11.63 7.97
C ALA A 56 -5.69 12.05 6.92
N GLY A 57 -6.92 11.54 7.01
CA GLY A 57 -8.06 11.95 6.18
C GLY A 57 -8.24 11.15 4.89
N TYR A 58 -7.50 10.06 4.67
CA TYR A 58 -7.68 9.19 3.50
C TYR A 58 -8.75 8.13 3.77
N THR A 59 -9.46 7.70 2.73
CA THR A 59 -10.26 6.48 2.76
C THR A 59 -9.34 5.31 2.44
N ALA A 60 -8.84 4.64 3.47
CA ALA A 60 -7.96 3.49 3.33
C ALA A 60 -8.68 2.17 3.67
N MET A 61 -8.41 1.13 2.90
CA MET A 61 -8.95 -0.22 3.10
C MET A 61 -7.91 -1.27 2.75
N GLN A 62 -8.05 -2.48 3.30
CA GLN A 62 -7.23 -3.63 2.93
C GLN A 62 -8.03 -4.69 2.18
N THR A 63 -7.39 -5.38 1.24
CA THR A 63 -7.91 -6.67 0.76
C THR A 63 -7.60 -7.77 1.79
N PRO A 64 -8.29 -8.93 1.75
CA PRO A 64 -7.94 -10.07 2.60
C PRO A 64 -6.46 -10.45 2.50
N PHE A 65 -5.75 -10.41 3.64
CA PHE A 65 -4.32 -10.71 3.68
C PHE A 65 -4.05 -12.20 3.50
N GLY A 66 -3.13 -12.55 2.58
CA GLY A 66 -2.70 -13.93 2.36
C GLY A 66 -3.62 -14.76 1.46
N TYR A 67 -4.59 -14.14 0.79
CA TYR A 67 -5.47 -14.82 -0.17
C TYR A 67 -5.04 -14.52 -1.61
N PHE A 68 -5.26 -15.48 -2.50
CA PHE A 68 -5.24 -15.23 -3.94
C PHE A 68 -6.57 -14.56 -4.31
N LEU A 69 -6.49 -13.38 -4.93
CA LEU A 69 -7.64 -12.59 -5.33
C LEU A 69 -7.56 -12.32 -6.82
N ASP A 70 -8.68 -12.50 -7.52
CA ASP A 70 -8.84 -12.00 -8.88
C ASP A 70 -9.12 -10.50 -8.81
N LEU A 71 -8.20 -9.69 -9.35
CA LEU A 71 -8.28 -8.24 -9.33
C LEU A 71 -8.53 -7.71 -10.74
N ASP A 72 -9.66 -7.03 -10.94
CA ASP A 72 -9.88 -6.20 -12.13
C ASP A 72 -9.36 -4.78 -11.85
N ILE A 73 -8.23 -4.43 -12.47
CA ILE A 73 -7.55 -3.15 -12.26
C ILE A 73 -7.40 -2.43 -13.60
N LYS A 74 -7.94 -1.22 -13.66
CA LYS A 74 -7.72 -0.30 -14.79
C LYS A 74 -6.66 0.73 -14.40
N ALA A 75 -5.51 0.67 -15.04
CA ALA A 75 -4.44 1.66 -14.88
C ALA A 75 -4.44 2.64 -16.08
N PRO A 76 -4.83 3.92 -15.90
CA PRO A 76 -4.83 4.90 -16.98
C PRO A 76 -3.44 5.10 -17.60
N GLY A 77 -3.38 5.49 -18.88
CA GLY A 77 -2.15 5.75 -19.62
C GLY A 77 -1.36 7.00 -19.19
N LYS A 78 -1.30 7.30 -17.90
CA LYS A 78 -0.54 8.43 -17.32
C LYS A 78 0.72 7.90 -16.63
N SER A 79 1.82 8.66 -16.69
CA SER A 79 3.13 8.23 -16.14
C SER A 79 3.06 7.80 -14.66
N LEU A 80 2.27 8.51 -13.84
CA LEU A 80 2.16 8.25 -12.40
C LEU A 80 1.05 7.27 -12.01
N ALA A 81 0.35 6.67 -12.98
CA ALA A 81 -0.65 5.64 -12.72
C ALA A 81 -0.02 4.29 -12.29
N ARG A 82 1.26 4.09 -12.59
CA ARG A 82 2.03 2.87 -12.29
C ARG A 82 3.39 3.27 -11.75
N ILE A 83 3.61 3.07 -10.45
CA ILE A 83 4.84 3.49 -9.77
C ILE A 83 5.37 2.32 -8.96
N PHE A 84 6.68 2.10 -9.02
CA PHE A 84 7.41 1.19 -8.15
C PHE A 84 8.26 1.98 -7.14
N LYS A 85 8.36 1.48 -5.90
CA LYS A 85 9.20 2.04 -4.83
C LYS A 85 9.86 0.90 -4.04
N SER A 86 11.15 1.03 -3.77
CA SER A 86 11.94 0.14 -2.90
C SER A 86 12.66 0.97 -1.84
N PHE A 87 12.70 0.52 -0.58
CA PHE A 87 13.30 1.32 0.51
C PHE A 87 13.55 0.55 1.82
#